data_AF-A0A0D0N7Z5-F1
#
_entry.id   AF-A0A0D0N7Z5-F1
#
_cell.length_a   1.000
_cell.length_b   1.000
_cell.length_c   1.000
_cell.angle_alpha   90.00
_cell.angle_beta   90.00
_cell.angle_gamma   90.00
#
_symmetry.space_group_name_H-M   'P 1'
#
loop_
_entity.id
_entity.type
_entity.pdbx_description
1 polymer ?
#
loop_
_entity_poly.entity_id
_entity_poly.type
_entity_poly.pdbx_seq_one_letter_code
_entity_poly.pdbx_strand_id
1 'polypeptide(L)'
;MSLGVHKARPLLPQLIRDAEQGTITELTRGEGERALLVSAHLATAAGLPTAGVPAFGIAEARPVLGDLVAHAATGTPQVLLRHKRPVAVLACATALFPATVTPPPAVPVAAPAAAPAPSNTDTGTLPEAVSAQTPAAASPAAAIDSLAAIAPLAADAGPAAVTEPPAVGPSTTAAAPAPEPAAAVVPSAPRRRLAPLGAVLDTLLPAAAAGDGEPAPPTGVPTGIPTLDQALGGLQPGRFYLAAGAPGTGASLLAISAARATALTQHRTVLYAASGLTRADIAARLIAAHTPADYRRLRANTLDDTERRAVARTAELLTAAPLLIDDGTGLDAEAITTTAADVPDLALVVVDRLQTIP
;
A
#
# COMPACT_ATOMS: atom_id res chain seq x y z
N MET A 1 16.92 7.13 -4.92
CA MET A 1 17.79 8.32 -5.08
C MET A 1 18.33 8.36 -6.50
N SER A 2 18.62 9.53 -7.08
CA SER A 2 19.23 9.67 -8.40
C SER A 2 20.69 10.15 -8.28
N LEU A 3 21.63 9.48 -8.95
CA LEU A 3 23.06 9.73 -8.80
C LEU A 3 23.82 9.62 -10.13
N GLY A 4 24.46 10.71 -10.55
CA GLY A 4 25.28 10.71 -11.77
C GLY A 4 26.46 9.75 -11.69
N VAL A 5 26.77 9.04 -12.79
CA VAL A 5 27.81 8.00 -12.87
C VAL A 5 29.17 8.43 -12.31
N HIS A 6 29.58 9.68 -12.52
CA HIS A 6 30.85 10.21 -11.98
C HIS A 6 30.92 10.16 -10.44
N LYS A 7 29.78 10.41 -9.75
CA LYS A 7 29.66 10.29 -8.29
C LYS A 7 29.43 8.85 -7.85
N ALA A 8 28.75 8.05 -8.68
CA ALA A 8 28.48 6.64 -8.39
C ALA A 8 29.72 5.74 -8.48
N ARG A 9 30.66 5.98 -9.40
CA ARG A 9 31.89 5.18 -9.59
C ARG A 9 32.68 4.90 -8.30
N PRO A 10 33.08 5.90 -7.48
CA PRO A 10 33.81 5.64 -6.24
C PRO A 10 32.93 4.96 -5.17
N LEU A 11 31.61 5.21 -5.18
CA LEU A 11 30.66 4.70 -4.19
C LEU A 11 30.04 3.34 -4.56
N LEU A 12 30.34 2.77 -5.73
CA LEU A 12 29.72 1.54 -6.23
C LEU A 12 29.71 0.37 -5.21
N PRO A 13 30.78 0.09 -4.43
CA PRO A 13 30.73 -0.96 -3.40
C PRO A 13 29.80 -0.66 -2.23
N GLN A 14 29.51 0.62 -1.95
CA GLN A 14 28.53 1.03 -0.95
C GLN A 14 27.12 0.94 -1.52
N LEU A 15 26.87 1.52 -2.69
CA LEU A 15 25.56 1.45 -3.37
C LEU A 15 25.07 0.00 -3.58
N ILE A 16 25.99 -0.94 -3.80
CA ILE A 16 25.67 -2.37 -3.87
C ILE A 16 25.24 -2.93 -2.51
N ARG A 17 25.87 -2.53 -1.38
CA ARG A 17 25.43 -2.92 -0.03
C ARG A 17 24.08 -2.30 0.33
N ASP A 18 23.87 -1.05 -0.05
CA ASP A 18 22.59 -0.37 0.17
C ASP A 18 21.47 -1.05 -0.65
N ALA A 19 21.79 -1.51 -1.88
CA ALA A 19 20.91 -2.33 -2.70
C ALA A 19 20.67 -3.73 -2.09
N GLU A 20 21.69 -4.42 -1.55
CA GLU A 20 21.54 -5.66 -0.76
C GLU A 20 20.54 -5.48 0.40
N GLN A 21 20.47 -4.29 0.99
CA GLN A 21 19.52 -3.89 2.04
C GLN A 21 18.14 -3.41 1.51
N GLY A 22 17.92 -3.43 0.20
CA GLY A 22 16.64 -3.07 -0.45
C GLY A 22 16.55 -1.64 -0.99
N THR A 23 17.62 -0.85 -0.95
CA THR A 23 17.61 0.53 -1.45
C THR A 23 17.78 0.59 -2.97
N ILE A 24 16.79 1.13 -3.67
CA ILE A 24 16.85 1.32 -5.13
C ILE A 24 17.53 2.65 -5.46
N THR A 25 18.60 2.59 -6.25
CA THR A 25 19.36 3.78 -6.70
C THR A 25 19.28 3.92 -8.21
N GLU A 26 18.78 5.05 -8.70
CA GLU A 26 18.85 5.44 -10.11
C GLU A 26 20.24 6.01 -10.40
N LEU A 27 20.90 5.46 -11.41
CA LEU A 27 22.18 5.93 -11.94
C LEU A 27 21.95 6.63 -13.27
N THR A 28 22.53 7.82 -13.44
CA THR A 28 22.33 8.65 -14.65
C THR A 28 23.63 8.97 -15.38
N ARG A 29 23.60 8.89 -16.71
CA ARG A 29 24.68 9.30 -17.61
C ARG A 29 24.13 10.34 -18.60
N GLY A 30 24.65 11.56 -18.52
CA GLY A 30 24.10 12.70 -19.28
C GLY A 30 22.64 12.97 -18.90
N GLU A 31 21.88 13.52 -19.85
CA GLU A 31 20.47 13.92 -19.64
C GLU A 31 19.47 12.79 -19.93
N GLY A 32 19.86 11.77 -20.73
CA GLY A 32 18.96 10.75 -21.27
C GLY A 32 19.15 9.32 -20.73
N GLU A 33 20.37 8.89 -20.40
CA GLU A 33 20.62 7.48 -20.04
C GLU A 33 20.42 7.25 -18.54
N ARG A 34 19.50 6.35 -18.18
CA ARG A 34 19.14 6.06 -16.79
C ARG A 34 18.97 4.56 -16.56
N ALA A 35 19.56 4.06 -15.48
CA ALA A 35 19.45 2.67 -15.05
C ALA A 35 19.20 2.59 -13.54
N LEU A 36 18.34 1.66 -13.11
CA LEU A 36 18.12 1.35 -11.70
C LEU A 36 19.08 0.26 -11.25
N LEU A 37 19.82 0.54 -10.17
CA LEU A 37 20.57 -0.44 -9.38
C LEU A 37 19.65 -1.02 -8.31
N VAL A 38 19.43 -2.34 -8.39
CA VAL A 38 18.61 -3.13 -7.47
C VAL A 38 19.39 -4.36 -7.00
N SER A 39 19.00 -5.01 -5.89
CA SER A 39 19.59 -6.30 -5.51
C SER A 39 19.23 -7.40 -6.50
N ALA A 40 20.08 -8.43 -6.59
CA ALA A 40 19.79 -9.63 -7.37
C ALA A 40 18.51 -10.34 -6.89
N HIS A 41 18.16 -10.24 -5.61
CA HIS A 41 16.91 -10.78 -5.07
C HIS A 41 15.68 -10.02 -5.58
N LEU A 42 15.68 -8.69 -5.51
CA LEU A 42 14.62 -7.84 -6.09
C LEU A 42 14.50 -8.04 -7.60
N ALA A 43 15.63 -8.13 -8.31
CA ALA A 43 15.64 -8.40 -9.75
C ALA A 43 14.98 -9.74 -10.08
N THR A 44 15.33 -10.80 -9.35
CA THR A 44 14.74 -12.13 -9.54
C THR A 44 13.23 -12.13 -9.22
N ALA A 45 12.81 -11.42 -8.16
CA ALA A 45 11.40 -11.27 -7.79
C ALA A 45 10.59 -10.46 -8.83
N ALA A 46 11.23 -9.50 -9.52
CA ALA A 46 10.64 -8.73 -10.62
C ALA A 46 10.67 -9.47 -11.98
N GLY A 47 11.15 -10.72 -12.03
CA GLY A 47 11.25 -11.50 -13.26
C GLY A 47 12.38 -11.08 -14.21
N LEU A 48 13.32 -10.23 -13.76
CA LEU A 48 14.48 -9.86 -14.57
C LEU A 48 15.39 -11.08 -14.78
N PRO A 49 15.88 -11.32 -16.01
CA PRO A 49 16.83 -12.39 -16.26
C PRO A 49 18.15 -12.11 -15.53
N THR A 50 18.54 -13.03 -14.64
CA THR A 50 19.84 -13.01 -13.94
C THR A 50 20.82 -14.06 -14.46
N ALA A 51 20.35 -14.95 -15.35
CA ALA A 51 21.15 -15.96 -16.04
C ALA A 51 21.21 -15.66 -17.55
N GLY A 52 22.36 -15.92 -18.19
CA GLY A 52 22.60 -15.61 -19.61
C GLY A 52 22.82 -14.12 -19.95
N VAL A 53 22.81 -13.26 -18.92
CA VAL A 53 23.00 -11.80 -19.02
C VAL A 53 24.47 -11.44 -18.75
N PRO A 54 25.05 -10.39 -19.37
CA PRO A 54 26.45 -10.07 -19.14
C PRO A 54 26.70 -9.68 -17.68
N ALA A 55 27.75 -10.26 -17.11
CA ALA A 55 28.03 -10.20 -15.68
C ALA A 55 29.46 -9.72 -15.43
N PHE A 56 29.63 -8.78 -14.51
CA PHE A 56 30.89 -8.07 -14.27
C PHE A 56 31.26 -8.13 -12.78
N GLY A 57 32.54 -8.35 -12.48
CA GLY A 57 33.03 -8.19 -11.11
C GLY A 57 32.97 -6.72 -10.68
N ILE A 58 32.71 -6.44 -9.40
CA ILE A 58 32.60 -5.04 -8.88
C ILE A 58 33.83 -4.17 -9.24
N ALA A 59 35.03 -4.76 -9.24
CA ALA A 59 36.27 -4.06 -9.61
C ALA A 59 36.33 -3.72 -11.11
N GLU A 60 35.83 -4.61 -11.97
CA GLU A 60 35.80 -4.47 -13.44
C GLU A 60 34.68 -3.51 -13.87
N ALA A 61 33.52 -3.57 -13.21
CA ALA A 61 32.36 -2.73 -13.47
C ALA A 61 32.62 -1.24 -13.15
N ARG A 62 33.48 -0.94 -12.16
CA ARG A 62 33.75 0.43 -11.70
C ARG A 62 34.28 1.39 -12.79
N PRO A 63 35.32 1.07 -13.58
CA PRO A 63 35.75 1.94 -14.67
C PRO A 63 34.68 2.10 -15.77
N VAL A 64 34.06 0.99 -16.20
CA VAL A 64 33.07 0.98 -17.31
C VAL A 64 31.62 1.28 -16.88
N LEU A 65 31.39 1.73 -15.63
CA LEU A 65 30.05 1.93 -15.07
C LEU A 65 29.14 2.81 -15.94
N GLY A 66 29.69 3.79 -16.66
CA GLY A 66 28.93 4.61 -17.60
C GLY A 66 28.40 3.80 -18.77
N ASP A 67 29.18 2.87 -19.31
CA ASP A 67 28.77 2.04 -20.43
C ASP A 67 27.78 0.96 -19.95
N LEU A 68 27.96 0.43 -18.74
CA LEU A 68 26.97 -0.46 -18.11
C LEU A 68 25.61 0.23 -17.92
N VAL A 69 25.59 1.50 -17.50
CA VAL A 69 24.36 2.31 -17.39
C VAL A 69 23.73 2.57 -18.75
N ALA A 70 24.53 2.87 -19.78
CA ALA A 70 24.03 3.05 -21.16
C ALA A 70 23.34 1.78 -21.69
N HIS A 71 24.00 0.62 -21.58
CA HIS A 71 23.44 -0.67 -21.97
C HIS A 71 22.18 -1.03 -21.17
N ALA A 72 22.20 -0.79 -19.85
CA ALA A 72 21.03 -1.00 -19.00
C ALA A 72 19.86 -0.09 -19.41
N ALA A 73 20.12 1.17 -19.78
CA ALA A 73 19.11 2.10 -20.28
C ALA A 73 18.52 1.65 -21.63
N THR A 74 19.31 1.04 -22.52
CA THR A 74 18.80 0.44 -23.79
C THR A 74 18.03 -0.87 -23.60
N GLY A 75 17.84 -1.34 -22.36
CA GLY A 75 17.02 -2.51 -22.03
C GLY A 75 17.78 -3.84 -21.92
N THR A 76 19.11 -3.86 -22.08
CA THR A 76 19.93 -5.03 -21.75
C THR A 76 20.40 -4.93 -20.30
N PRO A 77 19.83 -5.71 -19.35
CA PRO A 77 20.28 -5.66 -17.96
C PRO A 77 21.76 -6.06 -17.85
N GLN A 78 22.42 -5.62 -16.78
CA GLN A 78 23.82 -5.94 -16.49
C GLN A 78 23.94 -6.44 -15.04
N VAL A 79 24.54 -7.62 -14.83
CA VAL A 79 24.65 -8.24 -13.51
C VAL A 79 25.98 -7.87 -12.84
N LEU A 80 25.94 -7.49 -11.57
CA LEU A 80 27.13 -7.18 -10.76
C LEU A 80 27.42 -8.32 -9.79
N LEU A 81 28.62 -8.90 -9.93
CA LEU A 81 29.09 -10.05 -9.17
C LEU A 81 30.03 -9.64 -8.03
N ARG A 82 29.74 -10.11 -6.80
CA ARG A 82 30.74 -10.20 -5.73
C ARG A 82 31.35 -11.60 -5.79
N HIS A 83 32.61 -11.68 -6.23
CA HIS A 83 33.28 -12.92 -6.61
C HIS A 83 32.50 -13.67 -7.72
N LYS A 84 31.85 -14.80 -7.41
CA LYS A 84 31.02 -15.58 -8.34
C LYS A 84 29.52 -15.55 -8.02
N ARG A 85 29.07 -14.66 -7.13
CA ARG A 85 27.65 -14.56 -6.74
C ARG A 85 27.05 -13.26 -7.29
N PRO A 86 25.86 -13.30 -7.92
CA PRO A 86 25.14 -12.09 -8.30
C PRO A 86 24.64 -11.38 -7.04
N VAL A 87 24.91 -10.07 -6.96
CA VAL A 87 24.56 -9.25 -5.79
C VAL A 87 23.62 -8.12 -6.16
N ALA A 88 23.88 -7.45 -7.29
CA ALA A 88 23.03 -6.39 -7.80
C ALA A 88 22.85 -6.51 -9.32
N VAL A 89 21.81 -5.86 -9.84
CA VAL A 89 21.50 -5.77 -11.27
C VAL A 89 21.26 -4.32 -11.63
N LEU A 90 21.81 -3.90 -12.77
CA LEU A 90 21.46 -2.65 -13.45
C LEU A 90 20.43 -2.96 -14.54
N ALA A 91 19.27 -2.30 -14.51
CA ALA A 91 18.21 -2.48 -15.50
C ALA A 91 17.52 -1.14 -15.81
N CYS A 92 16.89 -0.98 -16.98
CA CYS A 92 16.03 0.18 -17.23
C CYS A 92 14.80 0.14 -16.30
N ALA A 93 14.23 1.31 -15.99
CA ALA A 93 13.05 1.40 -15.13
C ALA A 93 11.86 0.58 -15.67
N THR A 94 11.70 0.51 -17.00
CA THR A 94 10.67 -0.28 -17.67
C THR A 94 10.84 -1.80 -17.51
N ALA A 95 12.06 -2.31 -17.31
CA ALA A 95 12.29 -3.75 -17.16
C ALA A 95 11.98 -4.25 -15.74
N LEU A 96 11.94 -3.36 -14.74
CA LEU A 96 11.47 -3.68 -13.38
C LEU A 96 9.94 -3.70 -13.26
N PHE A 97 9.24 -3.16 -14.26
CA PHE A 97 7.79 -3.16 -14.37
C PHE A 97 7.39 -3.56 -15.80
N PRO A 98 7.49 -4.85 -16.18
CA PRO A 98 7.16 -5.29 -17.53
C PRO A 98 5.70 -4.96 -17.85
N ALA A 99 5.49 -3.98 -18.73
CA ALA A 99 4.19 -3.58 -19.23
C ALA A 99 3.66 -4.60 -20.25
N THR A 100 3.35 -5.82 -19.80
CA THR A 100 2.71 -6.85 -20.62
C THR A 100 1.19 -6.80 -20.48
N VAL A 101 0.58 -5.85 -21.19
CA VAL A 101 -0.72 -6.05 -21.83
C VAL A 101 -0.61 -5.53 -23.26
N THR A 102 -0.68 -6.44 -24.23
CA THR A 102 -0.73 -6.10 -25.65
C THR A 102 -1.99 -5.30 -25.93
N PRO A 103 -1.92 -4.07 -26.49
CA PRO A 103 -3.12 -3.35 -26.88
C PRO A 103 -3.77 -4.06 -28.09
N PRO A 104 -5.09 -4.32 -28.08
CA PRO A 104 -5.81 -4.63 -29.32
C PRO A 104 -5.73 -3.44 -30.28
N PRO A 105 -5.86 -3.66 -31.61
CA PRO A 105 -5.62 -2.62 -32.60
C PRO A 105 -6.58 -1.42 -32.43
N ALA A 106 -6.03 -0.22 -32.57
CA ALA A 106 -6.77 1.02 -32.38
C ALA A 106 -7.91 1.17 -33.41
N VAL A 107 -9.14 1.22 -32.91
CA VAL A 107 -10.30 1.73 -33.66
C VAL A 107 -10.29 3.26 -33.54
N PRO A 108 -10.34 4.02 -34.65
CA PRO A 108 -10.31 5.47 -34.59
C PRO A 108 -11.68 6.00 -34.15
N VAL A 109 -11.82 6.37 -32.87
CA VAL A 109 -13.00 7.09 -32.39
C VAL A 109 -12.91 8.54 -32.85
N ALA A 110 -13.86 8.95 -33.69
CA ALA A 110 -13.95 10.30 -34.22
C ALA A 110 -14.19 11.34 -33.11
N ALA A 111 -13.67 12.56 -33.31
CA ALA A 111 -13.97 13.69 -32.45
C ALA A 111 -15.48 13.99 -32.42
N PRO A 112 -16.09 14.24 -31.24
CA PRO A 112 -17.48 14.64 -31.17
C PRO A 112 -17.66 16.03 -31.79
N ALA A 113 -18.61 16.13 -32.71
CA ALA A 113 -18.93 17.37 -33.42
C ALA A 113 -19.57 18.41 -32.49
N ALA A 114 -19.39 19.69 -32.84
CA ALA A 114 -19.97 20.82 -32.12
C ALA A 114 -21.50 20.90 -32.28
N ALA A 115 -22.16 21.36 -31.21
CA ALA A 115 -23.56 21.82 -31.18
C ALA A 115 -23.68 22.91 -30.09
N PRO A 116 -24.67 23.82 -30.16
CA PRO A 116 -24.31 25.24 -30.30
C PRO A 116 -24.53 26.10 -29.05
N ALA A 117 -23.92 27.29 -29.08
CA ALA A 117 -24.07 28.32 -28.05
C ALA A 117 -25.46 29.01 -28.09
N PRO A 118 -25.97 29.47 -26.93
CA PRO A 118 -26.85 30.63 -26.89
C PRO A 118 -26.01 31.92 -26.89
N SER A 119 -26.32 32.82 -27.81
CA SER A 119 -25.83 34.19 -27.81
C SER A 119 -26.34 34.97 -26.59
N ASN A 120 -25.49 35.81 -25.99
CA ASN A 120 -25.91 37.07 -25.39
C ASN A 120 -24.76 38.07 -25.47
N THR A 121 -25.04 39.23 -26.05
CA THR A 121 -24.10 40.33 -26.20
C THR A 121 -24.25 41.26 -25.00
N ASP A 122 -23.19 41.52 -24.24
CA ASP A 122 -23.00 42.88 -23.72
C ASP A 122 -21.54 43.23 -23.36
N THR A 123 -21.03 44.19 -24.14
CA THR A 123 -20.19 45.34 -23.78
C THR A 123 -19.51 45.39 -22.40
N GLY A 124 -18.16 45.39 -22.35
CA GLY A 124 -17.44 45.89 -21.15
C GLY A 124 -15.96 45.50 -20.96
N THR A 125 -15.04 46.29 -21.54
CA THR A 125 -13.73 46.71 -20.95
C THR A 125 -12.70 45.66 -20.45
N LEU A 126 -11.54 45.60 -21.12
CA LEU A 126 -10.28 45.02 -20.60
C LEU A 126 -9.62 45.95 -19.56
N PRO A 127 -8.80 45.43 -18.62
CA PRO A 127 -7.36 45.59 -18.85
C PRO A 127 -6.44 44.41 -18.42
N GLU A 128 -5.28 44.40 -19.08
CA GLU A 128 -3.95 43.92 -18.66
C GLU A 128 -3.70 42.47 -18.22
N ALA A 129 -2.81 41.83 -18.99
CA ALA A 129 -2.12 40.61 -18.61
C ALA A 129 -0.96 40.91 -17.65
N VAL A 130 -0.85 40.14 -16.55
CA VAL A 130 0.36 40.08 -15.74
C VAL A 130 1.02 38.71 -15.89
N SER A 131 2.28 38.74 -16.30
CA SER A 131 3.13 37.57 -16.51
C SER A 131 3.39 36.84 -15.19
N ALA A 132 3.12 35.54 -15.13
CA ALA A 132 3.43 34.69 -13.98
C ALA A 132 4.63 33.78 -14.31
N GLN A 133 5.82 34.19 -13.86
CA GLN A 133 7.04 33.39 -13.96
C GLN A 133 7.00 32.19 -13.02
N THR A 134 7.47 31.04 -13.49
CA THR A 134 7.65 29.83 -12.69
C THR A 134 9.03 29.79 -12.04
N PRO A 135 9.13 29.67 -10.71
CA PRO A 135 10.23 28.99 -10.03
C PRO A 135 9.76 27.59 -9.61
N ALA A 136 10.28 26.53 -10.23
CA ALA A 136 11.48 25.84 -9.78
C ALA A 136 11.26 25.07 -8.46
N ALA A 137 10.87 23.79 -8.60
CA ALA A 137 10.68 22.88 -7.48
C ALA A 137 12.02 22.58 -6.77
N ALA A 138 12.10 22.89 -5.47
CA ALA A 138 13.23 22.55 -4.62
C ALA A 138 13.00 21.18 -3.94
N SER A 139 13.93 20.24 -4.10
CA SER A 139 13.95 19.00 -3.34
C SER A 139 14.49 19.21 -1.91
N PRO A 140 14.01 18.46 -0.91
CA PRO A 140 14.75 18.24 0.32
C PRO A 140 15.30 16.81 0.38
N ALA A 141 16.62 16.69 0.35
CA ALA A 141 17.35 15.48 0.74
C ALA A 141 18.45 15.87 1.74
N ALA A 142 18.09 15.99 3.02
CA ALA A 142 19.03 16.06 4.15
C ALA A 142 18.28 15.90 5.49
N ALA A 143 18.74 14.95 6.32
CA ALA A 143 18.66 14.90 7.80
C ALA A 143 18.46 13.45 8.30
N ILE A 144 19.56 12.71 8.41
CA ILE A 144 19.70 11.61 9.37
C ILE A 144 20.99 11.88 10.13
N ASP A 145 20.88 12.16 11.43
CA ASP A 145 21.85 11.65 12.42
C ASP A 145 21.22 11.63 13.82
N SER A 146 21.71 10.71 14.66
CA SER A 146 21.56 10.65 16.13
C SER A 146 20.13 10.53 16.73
N LEU A 147 19.75 9.30 17.09
CA LEU A 147 19.96 8.84 18.48
C LEU A 147 19.86 7.29 18.58
N ALA A 148 20.74 6.70 19.38
CA ALA A 148 20.68 5.31 19.84
C ALA A 148 20.70 5.27 21.38
N ALA A 149 20.34 4.12 21.97
CA ALA A 149 19.88 3.94 23.37
C ALA A 149 18.47 4.54 23.60
N ILE A 150 17.56 3.94 24.36
CA ILE A 150 17.73 3.12 25.59
C ILE A 150 16.86 1.85 25.54
N ALA A 151 17.28 0.80 26.24
CA ALA A 151 16.45 -0.33 26.70
C ALA A 151 16.92 -0.74 28.12
N PRO A 152 16.16 -1.58 28.84
CA PRO A 152 14.73 -1.51 29.15
C PRO A 152 14.52 -1.23 30.66
N LEU A 153 13.28 -0.97 31.11
CA LEU A 153 12.95 -1.02 32.54
C LEU A 153 11.70 -1.87 32.80
N ALA A 154 11.80 -2.80 33.73
CA ALA A 154 10.72 -3.61 34.28
C ALA A 154 10.88 -3.66 35.81
N ALA A 155 9.77 -3.93 36.53
CA ALA A 155 9.62 -3.86 38.00
C ALA A 155 9.72 -2.42 38.56
N ASP A 156 8.84 -1.98 39.47
CA ASP A 156 8.63 -2.60 40.79
C ASP A 156 7.19 -2.41 41.34
N ALA A 157 6.72 -3.40 42.10
CA ALA A 157 5.58 -3.34 43.02
C ALA A 157 5.63 -4.60 43.91
N GLY A 158 6.29 -4.49 45.07
CA GLY A 158 6.61 -5.59 45.98
C GLY A 158 5.46 -6.19 46.81
N PRO A 159 5.77 -7.11 47.75
CA PRO A 159 4.85 -8.17 48.16
C PRO A 159 4.26 -8.03 49.57
N ALA A 160 3.21 -8.82 49.85
CA ALA A 160 2.83 -9.23 51.20
C ALA A 160 2.38 -10.70 51.21
N ALA A 161 2.97 -11.50 52.09
CA ALA A 161 2.59 -12.90 52.36
C ALA A 161 1.87 -13.01 53.73
N VAL A 162 1.71 -14.26 54.23
CA VAL A 162 1.16 -14.67 55.56
C VAL A 162 -0.37 -14.87 55.58
N THR A 163 -0.99 -15.92 56.14
CA THR A 163 -0.60 -17.31 56.54
C THR A 163 -1.89 -18.09 56.85
N GLU A 164 -1.93 -19.41 56.62
CA GLU A 164 -3.00 -20.37 57.00
C GLU A 164 -2.67 -21.16 58.30
N PRO A 165 -3.58 -21.99 58.88
CA PRO A 165 -5.04 -22.07 58.77
C PRO A 165 -5.68 -21.77 60.16
N PRO A 166 -6.29 -22.65 61.02
CA PRO A 166 -6.78 -24.05 60.94
C PRO A 166 -8.34 -24.14 60.91
N ALA A 167 -8.92 -25.29 61.31
CA ALA A 167 -10.34 -25.68 61.08
C ALA A 167 -11.16 -26.02 62.34
N VAL A 168 -12.50 -25.86 62.25
CA VAL A 168 -13.55 -26.66 62.95
C VAL A 168 -14.83 -26.64 62.07
N GLY A 169 -15.57 -27.76 61.95
CA GLY A 169 -16.93 -27.83 61.36
C GLY A 169 -17.97 -28.32 62.39
N PRO A 170 -19.13 -28.90 62.03
CA PRO A 170 -19.84 -28.94 60.74
C PRO A 170 -21.30 -28.42 60.84
N SER A 171 -22.05 -28.34 59.73
CA SER A 171 -23.53 -28.43 59.74
C SER A 171 -24.11 -28.75 58.36
N THR A 172 -25.21 -29.51 58.36
CA THR A 172 -25.91 -30.13 57.21
C THR A 172 -26.93 -29.20 56.54
N THR A 173 -27.20 -29.40 55.24
CA THR A 173 -28.56 -29.40 54.64
C THR A 173 -28.53 -30.09 53.25
N ALA A 174 -29.71 -30.54 52.78
CA ALA A 174 -29.90 -31.58 51.78
C ALA A 174 -29.80 -31.17 50.29
N ALA A 175 -29.77 -32.22 49.47
CA ALA A 175 -29.64 -32.26 48.02
C ALA A 175 -30.66 -31.44 47.19
N ALA A 176 -30.21 -31.05 46.00
CA ALA A 176 -31.01 -30.87 44.79
C ALA A 176 -30.29 -31.55 43.61
N PRO A 177 -30.99 -32.14 42.63
CA PRO A 177 -30.37 -32.91 41.56
C PRO A 177 -29.70 -32.02 40.50
N ALA A 178 -28.58 -32.48 39.96
CA ALA A 178 -27.88 -31.81 38.86
C ALA A 178 -28.68 -31.95 37.54
N PRO A 179 -28.72 -30.90 36.69
CA PRO A 179 -29.28 -31.00 35.35
C PRO A 179 -28.39 -31.87 34.45
N GLU A 180 -29.01 -32.65 33.58
CA GLU A 180 -28.31 -33.46 32.57
C GLU A 180 -27.49 -32.58 31.62
N PRO A 181 -26.30 -33.04 31.15
CA PRO A 181 -25.53 -32.29 30.18
C PRO A 181 -26.29 -32.25 28.84
N ALA A 182 -26.72 -31.05 28.44
CA ALA A 182 -27.32 -30.84 27.13
C ALA A 182 -26.39 -31.39 26.04
N ALA A 183 -26.91 -32.27 25.19
CA ALA A 183 -26.13 -32.92 24.16
C ALA A 183 -25.47 -31.86 23.25
N ALA A 184 -24.13 -31.81 23.30
CA ALA A 184 -23.37 -30.84 22.51
C ALA A 184 -23.71 -31.02 21.02
N VAL A 185 -24.21 -29.95 20.39
CA VAL A 185 -24.42 -29.91 18.95
C VAL A 185 -23.06 -29.97 18.29
N VAL A 186 -22.63 -31.18 17.92
CA VAL A 186 -21.38 -31.41 17.20
C VAL A 186 -21.48 -30.64 15.88
N PRO A 187 -20.62 -29.64 15.62
CA PRO A 187 -20.68 -28.88 14.37
C PRO A 187 -20.46 -29.85 13.22
N SER A 188 -21.50 -30.00 12.38
CA SER A 188 -21.46 -30.93 11.26
C SER A 188 -20.31 -30.54 10.32
N ALA A 189 -19.40 -31.48 10.07
CA ALA A 189 -18.23 -31.24 9.23
C ALA A 189 -18.64 -30.61 7.89
N PRO A 190 -17.90 -29.59 7.40
CA PRO A 190 -18.31 -28.80 6.24
C PRO A 190 -18.51 -29.70 5.02
N ARG A 191 -19.75 -29.73 4.51
CA ARG A 191 -20.11 -30.54 3.34
C ARG A 191 -19.29 -30.08 2.14
N ARG A 192 -18.40 -30.97 1.66
CA ARG A 192 -17.58 -30.73 0.46
C ARG A 192 -18.50 -30.53 -0.75
N ARG A 193 -18.55 -29.31 -1.28
CA ARG A 193 -19.26 -28.98 -2.52
C ARG A 193 -18.36 -29.31 -3.72
N LEU A 194 -18.39 -30.56 -4.14
CA LEU A 194 -17.74 -31.00 -5.37
C LEU A 194 -18.66 -30.71 -6.56
N ALA A 195 -18.15 -30.06 -7.59
CA ALA A 195 -18.83 -29.84 -8.86
C ALA A 195 -17.94 -30.33 -10.01
N PRO A 196 -18.50 -31.02 -11.03
CA PRO A 196 -17.74 -31.35 -12.23
C PRO A 196 -17.42 -30.08 -13.01
N LEU A 197 -16.25 -30.02 -13.66
CA LEU A 197 -15.81 -28.85 -14.42
C LEU A 197 -16.85 -28.41 -15.46
N GLY A 198 -17.54 -29.36 -16.12
CA GLY A 198 -18.62 -29.06 -17.06
C GLY A 198 -19.70 -28.14 -16.48
N ALA A 199 -20.22 -28.45 -15.29
CA ALA A 199 -21.26 -27.62 -14.65
C ALA A 199 -20.76 -26.20 -14.29
N VAL A 200 -19.46 -26.03 -14.02
CA VAL A 200 -18.86 -24.70 -13.80
C VAL A 200 -18.74 -23.96 -15.13
N LEU A 201 -18.30 -24.63 -16.20
CA LEU A 201 -18.21 -24.09 -17.55
C LEU A 201 -19.59 -23.69 -18.10
N ASP A 202 -20.62 -24.50 -17.89
CA ASP A 202 -22.02 -24.20 -18.25
C ASP A 202 -22.55 -22.94 -17.56
N THR A 203 -21.98 -22.57 -16.40
CA THR A 203 -22.32 -21.33 -15.69
C THR A 203 -21.55 -20.12 -16.23
N LEU A 204 -20.35 -20.33 -16.79
CA LEU A 204 -19.44 -19.27 -17.24
C LEU A 204 -19.58 -18.92 -18.73
N LEU A 205 -19.76 -19.91 -19.61
CA LEU A 205 -19.83 -19.70 -21.05
C LEU A 205 -21.02 -18.81 -21.50
N PRO A 206 -22.24 -18.95 -20.96
CA PRO A 206 -23.36 -18.10 -21.35
C PRO A 206 -23.11 -16.61 -21.02
N ALA A 207 -22.41 -16.32 -19.93
CA ALA A 207 -22.04 -14.95 -19.56
C ALA A 207 -20.98 -14.35 -20.50
N ALA A 208 -20.05 -15.16 -21.00
CA ALA A 208 -19.05 -14.73 -21.98
C ALA A 208 -19.62 -14.51 -23.40
N ALA A 209 -20.72 -15.19 -23.74
CA ALA A 209 -21.37 -15.10 -25.05
C ALA A 209 -22.27 -13.87 -25.21
N ALA A 210 -22.62 -13.16 -24.13
CA ALA A 210 -23.52 -12.00 -24.14
C ALA A 210 -22.80 -10.66 -24.46
N GLY A 211 -21.70 -10.71 -25.21
CA GLY A 211 -20.69 -9.64 -25.35
C GLY A 211 -21.04 -8.42 -26.21
N ASP A 212 -22.32 -8.10 -26.41
CA ASP A 212 -22.79 -6.94 -27.20
C ASP A 212 -23.36 -5.79 -26.32
N GLY A 213 -23.10 -5.82 -25.01
CA GLY A 213 -23.54 -4.79 -24.05
C GLY A 213 -22.47 -3.75 -23.71
N GLU A 214 -22.91 -2.54 -23.34
CA GLU A 214 -22.08 -1.49 -22.72
C GLU A 214 -21.18 -2.06 -21.61
N PRO A 215 -19.91 -1.60 -21.49
CA PRO A 215 -18.98 -2.12 -20.50
C PRO A 215 -19.53 -1.88 -19.09
N ALA A 216 -19.83 -2.97 -18.38
CA ALA A 216 -20.36 -2.90 -17.02
C ALA A 216 -19.44 -2.05 -16.12
N PRO A 217 -20.00 -1.19 -15.24
CA PRO A 217 -19.21 -0.37 -14.35
C PRO A 217 -18.31 -1.25 -13.47
N PRO A 218 -17.09 -0.79 -13.12
CA PRO A 218 -16.13 -1.60 -12.38
C PRO A 218 -16.72 -2.07 -11.05
N THR A 219 -16.87 -3.39 -10.91
CA THR A 219 -17.54 -4.04 -9.78
C THR A 219 -16.75 -4.01 -8.48
N GLY A 220 -15.45 -3.74 -8.54
CA GLY A 220 -14.55 -3.68 -7.39
C GLY A 220 -14.49 -2.31 -6.71
N VAL A 221 -14.08 -2.30 -5.43
CA VAL A 221 -13.73 -1.05 -4.74
C VAL A 221 -12.32 -0.59 -5.13
N PRO A 222 -12.04 0.73 -5.22
CA PRO A 222 -10.76 1.24 -5.70
C PRO A 222 -9.67 1.15 -4.63
N THR A 223 -8.45 0.87 -5.07
CA THR A 223 -7.22 1.06 -4.28
C THR A 223 -6.82 2.53 -4.16
N GLY A 224 -7.37 3.39 -5.02
CA GLY A 224 -7.02 4.81 -5.09
C GLY A 224 -5.71 5.08 -5.83
N ILE A 225 -5.14 4.05 -6.48
CA ILE A 225 -3.94 4.11 -7.31
C ILE A 225 -4.37 3.71 -8.73
N PRO A 226 -4.56 4.66 -9.67
CA PRO A 226 -5.21 4.38 -10.96
C PRO A 226 -4.57 3.26 -11.78
N THR A 227 -3.23 3.14 -11.74
CA THR A 227 -2.50 2.08 -12.45
C THR A 227 -2.72 0.69 -11.82
N LEU A 228 -2.89 0.62 -10.51
CA LEU A 228 -3.21 -0.63 -9.80
C LEU A 228 -4.69 -1.00 -10.00
N ASP A 229 -5.59 -0.01 -9.99
CA ASP A 229 -7.01 -0.21 -10.27
C ASP A 229 -7.24 -0.70 -11.70
N GLN A 230 -6.50 -0.17 -12.68
CA GLN A 230 -6.49 -0.66 -14.06
C GLN A 230 -5.98 -2.10 -14.17
N ALA A 231 -4.94 -2.47 -13.41
CA ALA A 231 -4.35 -3.81 -13.45
C ALA A 231 -5.20 -4.87 -12.73
N LEU A 232 -5.94 -4.49 -11.68
CA LEU A 232 -6.77 -5.40 -10.89
C LEU A 232 -8.25 -5.43 -11.30
N GLY A 233 -8.72 -4.40 -12.01
CA GLY A 233 -10.15 -4.09 -12.14
C GLY A 233 -10.77 -3.62 -10.81
N GLY A 234 -9.96 -3.02 -9.93
CA GLY A 234 -10.30 -2.78 -8.52
C GLY A 234 -10.32 -4.04 -7.66
N LEU A 235 -10.56 -3.87 -6.36
CA LEU A 235 -10.66 -4.95 -5.37
C LEU A 235 -12.05 -5.58 -5.43
N GLN A 236 -12.14 -6.79 -5.96
CA GLN A 236 -13.39 -7.50 -6.19
C GLN A 236 -13.95 -8.13 -4.89
N PRO A 237 -15.28 -8.16 -4.71
CA PRO A 237 -15.93 -8.78 -3.55
C PRO A 237 -15.52 -10.24 -3.32
N GLY A 238 -15.47 -10.67 -2.05
CA GLY A 238 -15.18 -12.05 -1.67
C GLY A 238 -13.72 -12.49 -1.85
N ARG A 239 -12.81 -11.59 -2.24
CA ARG A 239 -11.37 -11.86 -2.39
C ARG A 239 -10.57 -11.25 -1.25
N PHE A 240 -9.54 -11.97 -0.81
CA PHE A 240 -8.54 -11.49 0.13
C PHE A 240 -7.34 -10.89 -0.62
N TYR A 241 -6.87 -9.73 -0.17
CA TYR A 241 -5.74 -9.01 -0.73
C TYR A 241 -4.71 -8.74 0.36
N LEU A 242 -3.45 -9.12 0.12
CA LEU A 242 -2.35 -8.95 1.08
C LEU A 242 -1.32 -7.94 0.56
N ALA A 243 -1.20 -6.81 1.24
CA ALA A 243 -0.12 -5.85 1.03
C ALA A 243 1.06 -6.19 1.96
N ALA A 244 2.08 -6.86 1.42
CA ALA A 244 3.30 -7.21 2.15
C ALA A 244 4.47 -6.30 1.78
N GLY A 245 5.25 -5.88 2.77
CA GLY A 245 6.42 -5.02 2.59
C GLY A 245 7.24 -4.92 3.87
N ALA A 246 8.50 -4.49 3.75
CA ALA A 246 9.34 -4.25 4.92
C ALA A 246 8.83 -3.02 5.73
N PRO A 247 9.17 -2.91 7.02
CA PRO A 247 8.83 -1.72 7.81
C PRO A 247 9.28 -0.43 7.11
N GLY A 248 8.39 0.55 7.01
CA GLY A 248 8.66 1.83 6.34
C GLY A 248 8.44 1.86 4.82
N THR A 249 8.18 0.73 4.14
CA THR A 249 7.93 0.74 2.67
C THR A 249 6.55 1.27 2.26
N GLY A 250 5.68 1.62 3.20
CA GLY A 250 4.38 2.23 2.93
C GLY A 250 3.21 1.26 2.72
N ALA A 251 3.30 -0.02 3.12
CA ALA A 251 2.18 -0.96 3.03
C ALA A 251 0.87 -0.42 3.66
N SER A 252 0.96 0.15 4.87
CA SER A 252 -0.15 0.85 5.54
C SER A 252 -0.69 2.06 4.76
N LEU A 253 0.14 2.72 3.92
CA LEU A 253 -0.33 3.85 3.09
C LEU A 253 -1.17 3.36 1.90
N LEU A 254 -0.88 2.15 1.38
CA LEU A 254 -1.72 1.50 0.36
C LEU A 254 -3.07 1.09 0.94
N ALA A 255 -3.07 0.53 2.15
CA ALA A 255 -4.29 0.23 2.91
C ALA A 255 -5.14 1.51 3.17
N ILE A 256 -4.51 2.59 3.61
CA ILE A 256 -5.18 3.90 3.77
C ILE A 256 -5.69 4.43 2.43
N SER A 257 -4.94 4.29 1.33
CA SER A 257 -5.39 4.74 0.00
C SER A 257 -6.67 4.03 -0.46
N ALA A 258 -6.77 2.71 -0.25
CA ALA A 258 -7.95 1.93 -0.59
C ALA A 258 -9.17 2.32 0.27
N ALA A 259 -8.99 2.42 1.60
CA ALA A 259 -10.02 2.89 2.51
C ALA A 259 -10.51 4.31 2.13
N ARG A 260 -9.56 5.20 1.84
CA ARG A 260 -9.80 6.60 1.45
C ARG A 260 -10.61 6.70 0.16
N ALA A 261 -10.21 6.00 -0.91
CA ALA A 261 -10.91 6.04 -2.18
C ALA A 261 -12.31 5.41 -2.08
N THR A 262 -12.45 4.31 -1.34
CA THR A 262 -13.73 3.63 -1.13
C THR A 262 -14.72 4.50 -0.34
N ALA A 263 -14.29 5.06 0.80
CA ALA A 263 -15.16 5.86 1.66
C ALA A 263 -15.39 7.30 1.15
N LEU A 264 -14.39 7.99 0.60
CA LEU A 264 -14.52 9.40 0.21
C LEU A 264 -14.85 9.62 -1.27
N THR A 265 -14.53 8.69 -2.16
CA THR A 265 -14.80 8.85 -3.61
C THR A 265 -16.01 8.03 -4.05
N GLN A 266 -16.20 6.82 -3.50
CA GLN A 266 -17.39 6.01 -3.79
C GLN A 266 -18.50 6.12 -2.73
N HIS A 267 -18.26 6.77 -1.60
CA HIS A 267 -19.21 6.85 -0.47
C HIS A 267 -19.72 5.47 0.00
N ARG A 268 -18.84 4.45 0.00
CA ARG A 268 -19.15 3.08 0.43
C ARG A 268 -18.55 2.79 1.80
N THR A 269 -19.26 2.05 2.64
CA THR A 269 -18.86 1.78 4.02
C THR A 269 -17.56 0.98 4.11
N VAL A 270 -16.61 1.46 4.92
CA VAL A 270 -15.32 0.82 5.18
C VAL A 270 -15.15 0.61 6.69
N LEU A 271 -14.70 -0.58 7.08
CA LEU A 271 -14.18 -0.86 8.42
C LEU A 271 -12.65 -0.94 8.37
N TYR A 272 -11.97 -0.12 9.17
CA TYR A 272 -10.52 -0.08 9.30
C TYR A 272 -10.11 -0.58 10.69
N ALA A 273 -9.72 -1.86 10.78
CA ALA A 273 -9.18 -2.46 11.99
C ALA A 273 -7.67 -2.18 12.09
N ALA A 274 -7.26 -1.41 13.09
CA ALA A 274 -5.94 -0.83 13.22
C ALA A 274 -5.18 -1.41 14.43
N SER A 275 -4.31 -2.40 14.17
CA SER A 275 -3.46 -2.96 15.23
C SER A 275 -2.11 -2.22 15.31
N GLY A 276 -2.05 -1.21 16.19
CA GLY A 276 -0.84 -0.45 16.49
C GLY A 276 -0.70 0.91 15.80
N LEU A 277 -1.70 1.34 15.02
CA LEU A 277 -1.91 2.73 14.66
C LEU A 277 -3.13 3.26 15.41
N THR A 278 -3.03 4.48 15.97
CA THR A 278 -4.19 5.10 16.60
C THR A 278 -5.14 5.68 15.56
N ARG A 279 -6.42 5.86 15.92
CA ARG A 279 -7.40 6.65 15.15
C ARG A 279 -6.85 8.03 14.77
N ALA A 280 -6.07 8.66 15.66
CA ALA A 280 -5.45 9.96 15.40
C ALA A 280 -4.31 9.88 14.35
N ASP A 281 -3.54 8.80 14.30
CA ASP A 281 -2.53 8.57 13.24
C ASP A 281 -3.21 8.40 11.87
N ILE A 282 -4.29 7.62 11.83
CA ILE A 282 -5.03 7.33 10.60
C ILE A 282 -5.73 8.60 10.09
N ALA A 283 -6.43 9.33 10.97
CA ALA A 283 -7.05 10.61 10.64
C ALA A 283 -6.02 11.63 10.13
N ALA A 284 -4.86 11.75 10.78
CA ALA A 284 -3.80 12.65 10.32
C ALA A 284 -3.27 12.29 8.93
N ARG A 285 -3.13 10.99 8.61
CA ARG A 285 -2.75 10.53 7.26
C ARG A 285 -3.84 10.80 6.22
N LEU A 286 -5.11 10.61 6.56
CA LEU A 286 -6.24 10.91 5.67
C LEU A 286 -6.38 12.40 5.37
N ILE A 287 -6.12 13.27 6.37
CA ILE A 287 -6.07 14.73 6.19
C ILE A 287 -4.88 15.12 5.31
N ALA A 288 -3.67 14.62 5.60
CA ALA A 288 -2.47 14.91 4.80
C ALA A 288 -2.57 14.38 3.35
N ALA A 289 -3.35 13.32 3.10
CA ALA A 289 -3.63 12.83 1.75
C ALA A 289 -4.60 13.70 0.92
N HIS A 290 -5.27 14.69 1.54
CA HIS A 290 -6.24 15.57 0.90
C HIS A 290 -5.94 17.07 1.07
N THR A 291 -4.82 17.41 1.72
CA THR A 291 -4.40 18.79 1.97
C THR A 291 -2.93 18.97 1.59
N PRO A 292 -2.48 20.19 1.29
CA PRO A 292 -1.06 20.48 1.13
C PRO A 292 -0.30 20.53 2.47
N ALA A 293 -0.93 20.18 3.60
CA ALA A 293 -0.34 20.29 4.94
C ALA A 293 0.67 19.18 5.21
N ASP A 294 1.85 19.53 5.73
CA ASP A 294 2.85 18.54 6.09
C ASP A 294 2.38 17.64 7.25
N TYR A 295 2.50 16.33 7.07
CA TYR A 295 2.06 15.34 8.06
C TYR A 295 2.77 15.46 9.41
N ARG A 296 4.05 15.83 9.44
CA ARG A 296 4.83 16.00 10.68
C ARG A 296 4.38 17.27 11.41
N ARG A 297 4.13 18.36 10.69
CA ARG A 297 3.56 19.60 11.24
C ARG A 297 2.13 19.39 11.77
N LEU A 298 1.30 18.64 11.03
CA LEU A 298 -0.04 18.25 11.46
C LEU A 298 0.01 17.45 12.76
N ARG A 299 0.88 16.44 12.84
CA ARG A 299 1.09 15.63 14.06
C ARG A 299 1.66 16.42 15.24
N ALA A 300 2.51 17.40 14.98
CA ALA A 300 3.10 18.28 16.00
C ALA A 300 2.21 19.47 16.38
N ASN A 301 1.06 19.66 15.70
CA ASN A 301 0.19 20.83 15.81
C ASN A 301 0.94 22.17 15.52
N THR A 302 1.92 22.15 14.61
CA THR A 302 2.75 23.31 14.20
C THR A 302 2.44 23.80 12.79
N LEU A 303 1.18 23.62 12.38
CA LEU A 303 0.66 24.14 11.11
C LEU A 303 0.76 25.68 11.03
N ASP A 304 0.77 26.23 9.83
CA ASP A 304 0.50 27.65 9.60
C ASP A 304 -0.99 27.94 9.35
N ASP A 305 -1.37 29.21 9.19
CA ASP A 305 -2.78 29.58 9.01
C ASP A 305 -3.37 29.12 7.68
N THR A 306 -2.55 28.91 6.64
CA THR A 306 -3.01 28.43 5.34
C THR A 306 -3.29 26.93 5.41
N GLU A 307 -2.37 26.17 6.01
CA GLU A 307 -2.56 24.75 6.32
C GLU A 307 -3.73 24.53 7.27
N ARG A 308 -3.85 25.27 8.39
CA ARG A 308 -5.00 25.19 9.31
C ARG A 308 -6.33 25.35 8.57
N ARG A 309 -6.43 26.35 7.70
CA ARG A 309 -7.64 26.60 6.89
C ARG A 309 -7.90 25.48 5.86
N ALA A 310 -6.86 24.86 5.31
CA ALA A 310 -7.03 23.70 4.43
C ALA A 310 -7.53 22.47 5.21
N VAL A 311 -6.91 22.16 6.35
CA VAL A 311 -7.30 21.06 7.24
C VAL A 311 -8.74 21.19 7.72
N ALA A 312 -9.18 22.39 8.11
CA ALA A 312 -10.57 22.64 8.53
C ALA A 312 -11.58 22.29 7.43
N ARG A 313 -11.37 22.74 6.18
CA ARG A 313 -12.25 22.42 5.04
C ARG A 313 -12.27 20.93 4.71
N THR A 314 -11.13 20.25 4.82
CA THR A 314 -11.03 18.81 4.57
C THR A 314 -11.65 17.98 5.68
N ALA A 315 -11.63 18.46 6.93
CA ALA A 315 -12.27 17.78 8.05
C ALA A 315 -13.78 17.61 7.83
N GLU A 316 -14.47 18.63 7.30
CA GLU A 316 -15.89 18.57 6.96
C GLU A 316 -16.21 17.43 5.98
N LEU A 317 -15.39 17.26 4.93
CA LEU A 317 -15.52 16.15 3.96
C LEU A 317 -15.25 14.78 4.61
N LEU A 318 -14.28 14.70 5.52
CA LEU A 318 -13.94 13.46 6.24
C LEU A 318 -15.03 13.06 7.25
N THR A 319 -15.70 14.02 7.90
CA THR A 319 -16.79 13.75 8.84
C THR A 319 -18.02 13.12 8.16
N ALA A 320 -18.25 13.41 6.87
CA ALA A 320 -19.33 12.80 6.10
C ALA A 320 -18.98 11.43 5.48
N ALA A 321 -17.74 10.96 5.60
CA ALA A 321 -17.30 9.71 4.98
C ALA A 321 -17.70 8.49 5.83
N PRO A 322 -18.27 7.41 5.24
CA PRO A 322 -18.63 6.18 5.94
C PRO A 322 -17.39 5.30 6.22
N LEU A 323 -16.45 5.82 7.01
CA LEU A 323 -15.22 5.16 7.42
C LEU A 323 -15.22 4.93 8.94
N LEU A 324 -15.45 3.68 9.34
CA LEU A 324 -15.34 3.24 10.72
C LEU A 324 -13.90 2.83 11.01
N ILE A 325 -13.35 3.26 12.15
CA ILE A 325 -11.99 2.92 12.56
C ILE A 325 -12.04 2.31 13.95
N ASP A 326 -11.50 1.10 14.07
CA ASP A 326 -11.34 0.37 15.32
C ASP A 326 -9.84 0.27 15.63
N ASP A 327 -9.39 0.91 16.71
CA ASP A 327 -8.01 0.81 17.23
C ASP A 327 -7.97 0.11 18.61
N GLY A 328 -8.95 -0.76 18.87
CA GLY A 328 -9.10 -1.50 20.11
C GLY A 328 -7.98 -2.49 20.43
N THR A 329 -7.88 -2.85 21.71
CA THR A 329 -6.98 -3.91 22.18
C THR A 329 -7.57 -5.28 21.87
N GLY A 330 -6.76 -6.23 21.39
CA GLY A 330 -7.22 -7.59 21.11
C GLY A 330 -7.93 -7.76 19.77
N LEU A 331 -7.60 -6.93 18.77
CA LEU A 331 -8.07 -7.07 17.38
C LEU A 331 -7.50 -8.33 16.70
N ASP A 332 -8.10 -9.48 17.00
CA ASP A 332 -7.92 -10.73 16.29
C ASP A 332 -8.97 -10.93 15.18
N ALA A 333 -8.88 -12.06 14.47
CA ALA A 333 -9.77 -12.36 13.36
C ALA A 333 -11.24 -12.59 13.79
N GLU A 334 -11.50 -13.05 15.02
CA GLU A 334 -12.84 -13.30 15.54
C GLU A 334 -13.52 -11.98 15.93
N ALA A 335 -12.79 -11.11 16.63
CA ALA A 335 -13.23 -9.75 16.95
C ALA A 335 -13.54 -8.95 15.68
N ILE A 336 -12.62 -8.92 14.70
CA ILE A 336 -12.82 -8.21 13.43
C ILE A 336 -14.00 -8.79 12.64
N THR A 337 -14.18 -10.11 12.61
CA THR A 337 -15.31 -10.75 11.91
C THR A 337 -16.65 -10.43 12.57
N THR A 338 -16.68 -10.39 13.91
CA THR A 338 -17.87 -10.03 14.70
C THR A 338 -18.26 -8.58 14.42
N THR A 339 -17.33 -7.63 14.59
CA THR A 339 -17.58 -6.20 14.29
C THR A 339 -17.98 -5.99 12.83
N ALA A 340 -17.35 -6.69 11.87
CA ALA A 340 -17.68 -6.58 10.45
C ALA A 340 -19.10 -7.08 10.11
N ALA A 341 -19.63 -8.07 10.85
CA ALA A 341 -20.98 -8.59 10.63
C ALA A 341 -22.09 -7.60 11.04
N ASP A 342 -21.81 -6.74 12.01
CA ASP A 342 -22.74 -5.72 12.52
C ASP A 342 -22.73 -4.40 11.70
N VAL A 343 -21.79 -4.24 10.75
CA VAL A 343 -21.68 -3.03 9.92
C VAL A 343 -22.52 -3.16 8.63
N PRO A 344 -23.57 -2.33 8.44
CA PRO A 344 -24.39 -2.37 7.24
C PRO A 344 -23.64 -1.86 6.01
N ASP A 345 -23.97 -2.44 4.85
CA ASP A 345 -23.45 -2.06 3.52
C ASP A 345 -21.91 -2.03 3.41
N LEU A 346 -21.24 -2.85 4.23
CA LEU A 346 -19.79 -2.96 4.31
C LEU A 346 -19.19 -3.41 2.98
N ALA A 347 -18.43 -2.51 2.35
CA ALA A 347 -17.81 -2.72 1.05
C ALA A 347 -16.34 -3.13 1.12
N LEU A 348 -15.65 -2.79 2.22
CA LEU A 348 -14.23 -3.09 2.42
C LEU A 348 -13.92 -3.23 3.91
N VAL A 349 -13.22 -4.31 4.27
CA VAL A 349 -12.50 -4.43 5.55
C VAL A 349 -11.02 -4.26 5.30
N VAL A 350 -10.39 -3.35 6.04
CA VAL A 350 -8.94 -3.14 6.05
C VAL A 350 -8.39 -3.57 7.40
N VAL A 351 -7.31 -4.36 7.39
CA VAL A 351 -6.61 -4.79 8.61
C VAL A 351 -5.16 -4.33 8.53
N ASP A 352 -4.80 -3.32 9.33
CA ASP A 352 -3.48 -2.68 9.35
C ASP A 352 -2.94 -2.63 10.79
N ARG A 353 -2.15 -3.61 11.23
CA ARG A 353 -1.52 -4.71 10.49
C ARG A 353 -2.10 -6.08 10.86
N LEU A 354 -1.74 -7.11 10.10
CA LEU A 354 -1.83 -8.48 10.60
C LEU A 354 -0.80 -8.65 11.72
N GLN A 355 -1.28 -9.09 12.89
CA GLN A 355 -0.44 -9.51 14.00
C GLN A 355 -0.16 -11.01 13.89
N THR A 356 1.04 -11.42 14.32
CA THR A 356 1.31 -12.83 14.56
C THR A 356 0.66 -13.24 15.88
N ILE A 357 -0.19 -14.25 15.86
CA ILE A 357 -0.62 -14.95 17.07
C ILE A 357 0.64 -15.56 17.70
N PRO A 358 0.89 -15.37 19.03
CA PRO A 358 2.09 -15.87 19.71
C PRO A 358 2.14 -17.39 19.84
#